data_AF-A0A3P6U0N9-F1
#
_entry.id   AF-A0A3P6U0N9-F1
#
_cell.length_a   1.000
_cell.length_b   1.000
_cell.length_c   1.000
_cell.angle_alpha   90.00
_cell.angle_beta   90.00
_cell.angle_gamma   90.00
#
_symmetry.space_group_name_H-M   'P 1'
#
loop_
_entity.id
_entity.type
_entity.pdbx_description
1 polymer ?
#
loop_
_entity_poly.entity_id
_entity_poly.type
_entity_poly.pdbx_seq_one_letter_code
_entity_poly.pdbx_strand_id
1 'polypeptide(L)'
;MDFALHSPATQPLLDVIFSNKRLQNPDEFFFQTIAFNPHIRAPGACLYTSMPSELSMGYPARYVIWSQQMSFCPTKYVRWVCILGSPHVPELRRTFHLFANKMHADYYPEAYDCMEQWYFTRLQREWKIGHVDWEAFQPWAYRFLTCSRYHLD
;
A
#
# COMPACT_ATOMS: atom_id res chain seq x y z
N MET A 1 0.03 -10.51 -13.10
CA MET A 1 -1.39 -10.87 -12.90
C MET A 1 -1.73 -12.21 -13.55
N ASP A 2 -1.33 -12.42 -14.81
CA ASP A 2 -1.54 -13.69 -15.51
C ASP A 2 -1.02 -14.93 -14.75
N PHE A 3 0.25 -14.89 -14.30
CA PHE A 3 0.81 -15.96 -13.47
C PHE A 3 -0.05 -16.25 -12.23
N ALA A 4 -0.50 -15.21 -11.52
CA ALA A 4 -1.27 -15.38 -10.29
C ALA A 4 -2.59 -16.12 -10.55
N LEU A 5 -3.29 -15.79 -11.63
CA LEU A 5 -4.65 -16.27 -11.89
C LEU A 5 -4.72 -17.53 -12.76
N HIS A 6 -3.68 -17.82 -13.55
CA HIS A 6 -3.74 -18.87 -14.57
C HIS A 6 -2.60 -19.89 -14.48
N SER A 7 -1.57 -19.65 -13.67
CA SER A 7 -0.46 -20.61 -13.54
C SER A 7 -0.93 -21.90 -12.86
N PRO A 8 -0.56 -23.08 -13.39
CA PRO A 8 -0.78 -24.36 -12.69
C PRO A 8 -0.17 -24.38 -11.28
N ALA A 9 0.87 -23.57 -11.03
CA ALA A 9 1.51 -23.45 -9.72
C ALA A 9 0.62 -22.74 -8.67
N THR A 10 -0.31 -21.87 -9.11
CA THR A 10 -1.17 -21.09 -8.19
C THR A 10 -2.61 -21.61 -8.13
N GLN A 11 -3.07 -22.40 -9.11
CA GLN A 11 -4.43 -22.97 -9.12
C GLN A 11 -4.80 -23.70 -7.83
N PRO A 12 -3.99 -24.64 -7.31
CA PRO A 12 -4.34 -25.35 -6.07
C PRO A 12 -4.47 -24.39 -4.88
N LEU A 13 -3.68 -23.31 -4.86
CA LEU A 13 -3.73 -22.31 -3.80
C LEU A 13 -5.01 -21.46 -3.90
N LEU A 14 -5.40 -21.05 -5.11
CA LEU A 14 -6.67 -20.37 -5.35
C LEU A 14 -7.84 -21.23 -4.87
N ASP A 15 -7.87 -22.50 -5.27
CA ASP A 15 -8.93 -23.42 -4.89
C ASP A 15 -9.04 -23.56 -3.37
N VAL A 16 -7.92 -23.79 -2.68
CA VAL A 16 -7.91 -23.94 -1.21
C VAL A 16 -8.31 -22.66 -0.49
N ILE A 17 -7.75 -21.51 -0.90
CA ILE A 17 -7.99 -20.24 -0.22
C ILE A 17 -9.43 -19.77 -0.41
N PHE A 18 -9.96 -19.83 -1.63
CA PHE A 18 -11.27 -19.28 -1.96
C PHE A 18 -12.44 -20.26 -1.77
N SER A 19 -12.21 -21.57 -1.81
CA SER A 19 -13.28 -22.56 -1.56
C SER A 19 -13.49 -22.84 -0.07
N ASN A 20 -12.52 -22.53 0.78
CA ASN A 20 -12.61 -22.78 2.22
C ASN A 20 -13.38 -21.68 2.95
N LYS A 21 -14.65 -21.94 3.24
CA LYS A 21 -15.54 -21.02 3.99
C LYS A 21 -15.09 -20.71 5.43
N ARG A 22 -14.10 -21.42 5.98
CA ARG A 22 -13.54 -21.14 7.30
C ARG A 22 -12.42 -20.10 7.27
N LEU A 23 -11.79 -19.89 6.11
CA LEU A 23 -10.81 -18.82 5.94
C LEU A 23 -11.56 -17.49 5.85
N GLN A 24 -11.30 -16.62 6.82
CA GLN A 24 -11.77 -15.25 6.78
C GLN A 24 -10.83 -14.44 5.89
N ASN A 25 -11.35 -13.47 5.14
CA ASN A 25 -10.58 -12.53 4.32
C ASN A 25 -9.56 -13.20 3.35
N PRO A 26 -9.99 -14.14 2.48
CA PRO A 26 -9.09 -14.87 1.58
C PRO A 26 -8.23 -13.96 0.69
N ASP A 27 -8.72 -12.75 0.40
CA ASP A 27 -8.03 -11.70 -0.35
C ASP A 27 -6.78 -11.16 0.37
N GLU A 28 -6.72 -11.21 1.71
CA GLU A 28 -5.56 -10.80 2.50
C GLU A 28 -4.43 -11.85 2.51
N PHE A 29 -4.69 -13.08 2.04
CA PHE A 29 -3.72 -14.18 2.04
C PHE A 29 -3.12 -14.47 0.67
N PHE A 30 -3.96 -14.53 -0.38
CA PHE A 30 -3.55 -15.08 -1.66
C PHE A 30 -2.34 -14.34 -2.27
N PHE A 31 -2.45 -13.03 -2.45
CA PHE A 31 -1.39 -12.24 -3.06
C PHE A 31 -0.12 -12.17 -2.20
N GLN A 32 -0.27 -12.18 -0.87
CA GLN A 32 0.86 -12.21 0.05
C GLN A 32 1.59 -13.54 -0.03
N THR A 33 0.85 -14.64 -0.11
CA THR A 33 1.42 -15.99 -0.19
C THR A 33 2.24 -16.17 -1.46
N ILE A 34 1.74 -15.72 -2.61
CA ILE A 34 2.50 -15.83 -3.86
C ILE A 34 3.69 -14.86 -3.90
N ALA A 35 3.57 -13.67 -3.30
CA ALA A 35 4.63 -12.66 -3.32
C ALA A 35 5.79 -13.00 -2.38
N PHE A 36 5.53 -13.71 -1.28
CA PHE A 36 6.53 -14.01 -0.24
C PHE A 36 6.91 -15.50 -0.15
N ASN A 37 6.54 -16.30 -1.15
CA ASN A 37 6.94 -17.70 -1.25
C ASN A 37 7.72 -17.95 -2.55
N PRO A 38 9.07 -17.90 -2.52
CA PRO A 38 9.88 -18.07 -3.72
C PRO A 38 9.77 -19.47 -4.32
N HIS A 39 9.28 -20.47 -3.59
CA HIS A 39 9.06 -21.82 -4.13
C HIS A 39 7.93 -21.87 -5.17
N ILE A 40 7.00 -20.91 -5.13
CA ILE A 40 5.95 -20.77 -6.14
C ILE A 40 6.51 -20.24 -7.46
N ARG A 41 7.70 -19.60 -7.44
CA ARG A 41 8.36 -19.02 -8.60
C ARG A 41 7.50 -17.99 -9.35
N ALA A 42 6.71 -17.21 -8.61
CA ALA A 42 6.01 -16.08 -9.19
C ALA A 42 7.03 -15.01 -9.61
N PRO A 43 6.87 -14.39 -10.80
CA PRO A 43 7.73 -13.28 -11.21
C PRO A 43 7.67 -12.13 -10.19
N GLY A 44 8.83 -11.63 -9.79
CA GLY A 44 8.95 -10.59 -8.75
C GLY A 44 8.71 -11.09 -7.32
N ALA A 45 8.58 -12.41 -7.09
CA ALA A 45 8.44 -12.94 -5.73
C ALA A 45 9.69 -12.69 -4.89
N CYS A 46 9.49 -12.31 -3.64
CA CYS A 46 10.52 -12.00 -2.70
C CYS A 46 11.28 -13.26 -2.26
N LEU A 47 12.61 -13.18 -2.26
CA LEU A 47 13.48 -14.28 -1.84
C LEU A 47 13.57 -14.43 -0.32
N TYR A 48 13.34 -13.34 0.41
CA TYR A 48 13.44 -13.27 1.86
C TYR A 48 12.16 -12.69 2.45
N THR A 49 11.88 -12.99 3.71
CA THR A 49 10.78 -12.34 4.43
C THR A 49 11.11 -10.87 4.67
N SER A 50 10.11 -9.99 4.51
CA SER A 50 10.27 -8.56 4.80
C SER A 50 10.74 -8.33 6.23
N MET A 51 11.60 -7.33 6.41
CA MET A 51 12.04 -6.91 7.74
C MET A 51 10.84 -6.41 8.57
N PRO A 52 10.82 -6.62 9.90
CA PRO A 52 9.74 -6.12 10.75
C PRO A 52 9.45 -4.62 10.59
N SER A 53 10.48 -3.83 10.30
CA SER A 53 10.36 -2.40 10.00
C SER A 53 9.59 -2.11 8.70
N GLU A 54 9.71 -2.94 7.67
CA GLU A 54 8.95 -2.79 6.43
C GLU A 54 7.48 -3.17 6.62
N LEU A 55 7.23 -4.21 7.42
CA LEU A 55 5.88 -4.64 7.79
C LEU A 55 5.16 -3.56 8.59
N SER A 56 5.85 -2.95 9.57
CA SER A 56 5.29 -1.85 10.36
C SER A 56 5.04 -0.58 9.54
N MET A 57 5.73 -0.43 8.41
CA MET A 57 5.58 0.68 7.47
C MET A 57 4.40 0.50 6.50
N GLY A 58 3.70 -0.64 6.52
CA GLY A 58 2.38 -0.79 5.88
C GLY A 58 2.36 -1.18 4.40
N TYR A 59 3.50 -1.58 3.82
CA TYR A 59 3.71 -1.75 2.38
C TYR A 59 3.41 -0.47 1.56
N PRO A 60 4.21 -0.15 0.53
CA PRO A 60 4.09 1.14 -0.17
C PRO A 60 2.75 1.35 -0.89
N ALA A 61 1.94 0.30 -1.06
CA ALA A 61 0.67 0.39 -1.78
C ALA A 61 -0.34 1.32 -1.10
N ARG A 62 -0.45 1.31 0.24
CA ARG A 62 -1.59 1.96 0.92
C ARG A 62 -1.28 2.44 2.33
N TYR A 63 -1.39 3.75 2.55
CA TYR A 63 -1.37 4.37 3.88
C TYR A 63 -2.70 4.14 4.60
N VAL A 64 -2.68 3.51 5.77
CA VAL A 64 -3.86 3.25 6.60
C VAL A 64 -3.54 3.48 8.06
N ILE A 65 -4.41 4.19 8.79
CA ILE A 65 -4.34 4.29 10.25
C ILE A 65 -5.35 3.33 10.85
N TRP A 66 -4.86 2.25 11.45
CA TRP A 66 -5.66 1.29 12.21
C TRP A 66 -5.79 1.73 13.66
N SER A 67 -6.93 1.43 14.28
CA SER A 67 -7.15 1.63 15.71
C SER A 67 -6.33 0.62 16.51
N GLN A 68 -5.18 1.05 17.02
CA GLN A 68 -4.27 0.29 17.89
C GLN A 68 -3.93 1.11 19.15
N GLN A 69 -3.33 0.48 20.17
CA GLN A 69 -3.05 1.10 21.48
C GLN A 69 -2.28 2.44 21.40
N MET A 70 -1.48 2.67 20.35
CA MET A 70 -0.66 3.87 20.18
C MET A 70 -1.03 4.73 18.96
N SER A 71 -2.14 4.41 18.27
CA SER A 71 -2.60 5.21 17.12
C SER A 71 -3.59 6.26 17.57
N PHE A 72 -3.44 7.50 17.11
CA PHE A 72 -4.44 8.57 17.28
C PHE A 72 -5.03 8.96 15.92
N CYS A 73 -6.35 8.98 15.82
CA CYS A 73 -7.10 9.46 14.66
C CYS A 73 -7.89 10.71 15.09
N PRO A 74 -7.52 11.92 14.65
CA PRO A 74 -8.20 13.17 15.01
C PRO A 74 -9.62 13.31 14.44
N THR A 75 -10.11 12.33 13.68
CA THR A 75 -11.42 12.35 13.04
C THR A 75 -12.33 11.28 13.67
N LYS A 76 -12.56 10.14 12.99
CA LYS A 76 -13.34 9.01 13.50
C LYS A 76 -12.81 7.69 12.97
N TYR A 77 -13.09 6.61 13.70
CA TYR A 77 -12.87 5.25 13.24
C TYR A 77 -14.18 4.63 12.75
N VAL A 78 -14.11 3.87 11.66
CA VAL A 78 -15.19 2.99 11.20
C VAL A 78 -14.59 1.60 11.01
N ARG A 79 -15.14 0.56 11.64
CA ARG A 79 -14.56 -0.80 11.59
C ARG A 79 -13.03 -0.80 11.84
N TRP A 80 -12.59 -0.12 12.89
CA TRP A 80 -11.17 -0.03 13.30
C TRP A 80 -10.22 0.69 12.33
N VAL A 81 -10.71 1.32 11.27
CA VAL A 81 -9.90 2.11 10.32
C VAL A 81 -10.28 3.58 10.40
N CYS A 82 -9.29 4.46 10.54
CA CYS A 82 -9.45 5.92 10.60
C CYS A 82 -10.01 6.47 9.28
N ILE A 83 -10.96 7.40 9.37
CA ILE A 83 -11.41 8.18 8.21
C ILE A 83 -10.50 9.39 8.06
N LEU A 84 -9.59 9.34 7.10
CA LEU A 84 -8.68 10.44 6.79
C LEU A 84 -9.47 11.66 6.31
N GLY A 85 -8.97 12.83 6.66
CA GLY A 85 -9.61 14.13 6.44
C GLY A 85 -8.60 15.25 6.66
N SER A 86 -9.05 16.50 6.74
CA SER A 86 -8.19 17.70 6.72
C SER A 86 -7.02 17.67 7.71
N PRO A 87 -7.17 17.17 8.97
CA PRO A 87 -6.05 17.05 9.90
C PRO A 87 -4.89 16.16 9.40
N HIS A 88 -5.14 15.26 8.45
CA HIS A 88 -4.17 14.30 7.93
C HIS A 88 -3.43 14.78 6.68
N VAL A 89 -3.89 15.85 6.02
CA VAL A 89 -3.29 16.38 4.77
C VAL A 89 -1.77 16.61 4.90
N PRO A 90 -1.23 17.19 5.99
CA PRO A 90 0.21 17.37 6.12
C PRO A 90 1.03 16.07 6.07
N GLU A 91 0.47 14.97 6.59
CA GLU A 91 1.11 13.65 6.57
C GLU A 91 0.94 12.98 5.20
N LEU A 92 -0.25 13.08 4.60
CA LEU A 92 -0.53 12.53 3.27
C LEU A 92 0.37 13.11 2.17
N ARG A 93 0.82 14.35 2.34
CA ARG A 93 1.77 15.01 1.41
C ARG A 93 3.21 14.52 1.56
N ARG A 94 3.54 13.83 2.64
CA ARG A 94 4.91 13.40 2.99
C ARG A 94 5.10 11.89 2.95
N THR A 95 4.02 11.16 3.15
CA THR A 95 4.05 9.71 3.18
C THR A 95 4.54 9.16 1.84
N PHE A 96 5.38 8.12 1.87
CA PHE A 96 5.90 7.51 0.65
C PHE A 96 4.88 6.56 -0.01
N HIS A 97 3.72 6.31 0.61
CA HIS A 97 2.70 5.42 0.07
C HIS A 97 2.05 5.98 -1.20
N LEU A 98 1.64 5.09 -2.11
CA LEU A 98 1.00 5.45 -3.39
C LEU A 98 -0.44 5.93 -3.21
N PHE A 99 -1.17 5.28 -2.31
CA PHE A 99 -2.58 5.57 -2.03
C PHE A 99 -2.82 5.68 -0.53
N ALA A 100 -3.95 6.26 -0.14
CA ALA A 100 -4.37 6.34 1.26
C ALA A 100 -5.78 5.74 1.44
N ASN A 101 -6.04 5.16 2.61
CA ASN A 101 -7.34 4.63 2.97
C ASN A 101 -7.67 4.88 4.47
N LYS A 102 -8.90 5.25 4.81
CA LYS A 102 -10.07 5.54 3.96
C LYS A 102 -10.44 7.01 4.03
N MET A 103 -11.03 7.52 2.96
CA MET A 103 -11.61 8.86 2.91
C MET A 103 -13.09 8.73 2.51
N HIS A 104 -13.90 9.69 2.91
CA HIS A 104 -15.32 9.74 2.60
C HIS A 104 -15.62 11.13 2.01
N ALA A 105 -16.22 11.18 0.81
CA ALA A 105 -16.42 12.43 0.09
C ALA A 105 -17.33 13.41 0.83
N ASP A 106 -18.20 12.92 1.71
CA ASP A 106 -19.13 13.70 2.55
C ASP A 106 -18.56 14.01 3.95
N TYR A 107 -17.31 13.65 4.23
CA TYR A 107 -16.69 13.82 5.55
C TYR A 107 -15.25 14.30 5.39
N TYR A 108 -15.07 15.62 5.59
CA TYR A 108 -13.89 16.40 5.19
C TYR A 108 -13.68 16.46 3.66
N PRO A 109 -14.68 16.92 2.87
CA PRO A 109 -14.53 17.10 1.42
C PRO A 109 -13.33 17.98 1.06
N GLU A 110 -13.05 19.00 1.87
CA GLU A 110 -11.94 19.94 1.63
C GLU A 110 -10.56 19.27 1.70
N ALA A 111 -10.45 18.09 2.33
CA ALA A 111 -9.24 17.29 2.30
C ALA A 111 -8.94 16.74 0.89
N TYR A 112 -9.98 16.39 0.12
CA TYR A 112 -9.83 15.98 -1.27
C TYR A 112 -9.33 17.16 -2.11
N ASP A 113 -9.97 18.33 -1.98
CA ASP A 113 -9.57 19.55 -2.70
C ASP A 113 -8.11 19.93 -2.39
N CYS A 114 -7.70 19.87 -1.12
CA CYS A 114 -6.33 20.16 -0.71
C CYS A 114 -5.32 19.17 -1.33
N MET A 115 -5.67 17.88 -1.36
CA MET A 115 -4.78 16.86 -1.94
C MET A 115 -4.70 17.00 -3.46
N GLU A 116 -5.83 17.22 -4.14
CA GLU A 116 -5.88 17.46 -5.58
C GLU A 116 -5.04 18.67 -5.98
N GLN A 117 -5.26 19.81 -5.32
CA GLN A 117 -4.48 21.03 -5.55
C GLN A 117 -2.99 20.78 -5.31
N TRP A 118 -2.64 20.02 -4.27
CA TRP A 118 -1.24 19.68 -3.99
C TRP A 118 -0.62 18.83 -5.11
N TYR A 119 -1.31 17.79 -5.58
CA TYR A 119 -0.82 16.96 -6.70
C TYR A 119 -0.60 17.77 -7.96
N PHE A 120 -1.56 18.63 -8.36
CA PHE A 120 -1.39 19.48 -9.54
C PHE A 120 -0.24 20.48 -9.38
N THR A 121 -0.11 21.10 -8.20
CA THR A 121 1.01 22.02 -7.91
C THR A 121 2.36 21.31 -8.01
N ARG A 122 2.44 20.10 -7.44
CA ARG A 122 3.64 19.26 -7.51
C ARG A 122 3.98 18.88 -8.95
N LEU A 123 3.01 18.40 -9.73
CA LEU A 123 3.21 18.04 -11.13
C LEU A 123 3.68 19.22 -11.98
N GLN A 124 3.12 20.41 -11.77
CA GLN A 124 3.58 21.63 -12.43
C GLN A 124 5.04 21.96 -12.09
N ARG A 125 5.44 21.78 -10.82
CA ARG A 125 6.84 21.95 -10.40
C ARG A 125 7.75 20.91 -11.07
N GLU A 126 7.35 19.64 -11.08
CA GLU A 126 8.08 18.54 -11.72
C GLU A 126 8.29 18.78 -13.23
N TRP A 127 7.26 19.25 -13.94
CA TRP A 127 7.38 19.64 -15.35
C TRP A 127 8.33 20.80 -15.57
N LYS A 128 8.32 21.79 -14.67
CA LYS A 128 9.22 22.95 -14.76
C LYS A 128 10.68 22.58 -14.52
N ILE A 129 10.96 21.68 -13.58
CA ILE A 129 12.34 21.27 -13.23
C ILE A 129 12.84 20.09 -14.09
N GLY A 130 11.96 19.38 -14.79
CA GLY A 130 12.30 18.27 -15.68
C GLY A 130 12.64 16.96 -14.97
N HIS A 131 12.35 16.85 -13.68
CA HIS A 131 12.54 15.64 -12.88
C HIS A 131 11.53 15.57 -11.73
N VAL A 132 11.46 14.40 -11.08
CA VAL A 132 10.59 14.15 -9.92
C VAL A 132 10.94 15.08 -8.76
N ASP A 133 9.94 15.58 -8.04
CA ASP A 133 10.13 16.40 -6.84
C ASP A 133 10.51 15.48 -5.67
N TRP A 134 11.81 15.33 -5.43
CA TRP A 134 12.38 14.47 -4.38
C TRP A 134 12.01 14.90 -2.95
N GLU A 135 11.57 16.15 -2.75
CA GLU A 135 11.10 16.63 -1.45
C GLU A 135 9.66 16.15 -1.18
N ALA A 136 8.85 16.07 -2.25
CA ALA A 136 7.44 15.72 -2.19
C ALA A 136 7.17 14.21 -2.43
N PHE A 137 8.12 13.51 -3.05
CA PHE A 137 8.07 12.06 -3.24
C PHE A 137 9.45 11.47 -3.01
N GLN A 138 9.49 10.38 -2.25
CA GLN A 138 10.73 9.74 -1.83
C GLN A 138 10.89 8.36 -2.49
N PRO A 139 11.27 8.26 -3.78
CA PRO A 139 11.48 6.99 -4.47
C PRO A 139 12.50 6.07 -3.80
N TRP A 140 13.43 6.65 -3.01
CA TRP A 140 14.38 5.85 -2.25
C TRP A 140 13.67 4.86 -1.32
N ALA A 141 12.52 5.23 -0.73
CA ALA A 141 11.75 4.36 0.15
C ALA A 141 11.39 3.03 -0.51
N TYR A 142 11.21 3.02 -1.84
CA TYR A 142 10.94 1.83 -2.64
C TYR A 142 12.23 1.05 -2.96
N ARG A 143 13.29 1.75 -3.36
CA ARG A 143 14.58 1.14 -3.73
C ARG A 143 15.22 0.35 -2.59
N PHE A 144 14.96 0.74 -1.35
CA PHE A 144 15.53 0.10 -0.17
C PHE A 144 14.68 -1.05 0.39
N LEU A 145 13.50 -1.32 -0.17
CA LEU A 145 12.69 -2.48 0.22
C LEU A 145 13.44 -3.79 -0.10
N THR A 146 13.34 -4.75 0.83
CA THR A 146 13.96 -6.07 0.72
C THR A 146 13.59 -6.74 -0.60
N CYS A 147 12.30 -6.76 -0.94
CA CYS A 147 11.83 -7.39 -2.18
C CYS A 147 12.20 -6.61 -3.43
N SER A 148 12.44 -5.31 -3.35
CA SER A 148 12.96 -4.54 -4.50
C SER A 148 14.41 -4.90 -4.82
N ARG A 149 15.16 -5.46 -3.86
CA ARG A 149 16.57 -5.87 -4.03
C ARG A 149 16.75 -7.37 -4.23
N TYR A 150 15.87 -8.16 -3.62
CA TYR A 150 15.99 -9.61 -3.55
C TYR A 150 14.66 -10.25 -3.96
N HIS A 151 14.43 -10.30 -5.27
CA HIS A 151 13.29 -10.98 -5.88
C HIS A 151 13.75 -11.94 -6.97
N LEU A 152 12.84 -12.83 -7.36
CA LEU A 152 12.97 -13.62 -8.57
C LEU A 152 12.66 -12.75 -9.79
N ASP A 153 13.54 -12.83 -10.79
CA ASP A 153 13.36 -12.18 -12.09
C ASP A 153 12.22 -12.83 -12.90
#